data_AF-A0A0V8JPK2-F1
#
_entry.id   AF-A0A0V8JPK2-F1
#
_cell.length_a   1.000
_cell.length_b   1.000
_cell.length_c   1.000
_cell.angle_alpha   90.00
_cell.angle_beta   90.00
_cell.angle_gamma   90.00
#
_symmetry.space_group_name_H-M   'P 1'
#
loop_
_entity.id
_entity.type
_entity.pdbx_description
1 polymer ?
#
loop_
_entity_poly.entity_id
_entity_poly.type
_entity_poly.pdbx_seq_one_letter_code
_entity_poly.pdbx_strand_id
1 'polypeptide(L)' 'MHTEQLQDVFDYYGLQPLYHKFEYSFKAMGLFQSIPHHMIEDFLDTYSCETFDTFSFEEFCFLFLDFKHYVQDDSS' A
#
# COMPACT_ATOMS: atom_id res chain seq x y z
N MET A 1 -6.11 -6.04 -7.51
CA MET A 1 -6.80 -6.40 -6.26
C MET A 1 -8.17 -5.75 -6.21
N HIS A 2 -9.19 -6.39 -5.62
CA HIS A 2 -10.50 -5.76 -5.45
C HIS A 2 -10.48 -4.73 -4.31
N THR A 3 -11.34 -3.71 -4.39
CA THR A 3 -11.43 -2.64 -3.38
C THR A 3 -11.69 -3.17 -1.97
N GLU A 4 -12.56 -4.17 -1.83
CA GLU A 4 -12.90 -4.78 -0.54
C GLU A 4 -11.67 -5.45 0.11
N GLN A 5 -10.90 -6.20 -0.69
CA GLN A 5 -9.67 -6.84 -0.21
C GLN A 5 -8.60 -5.83 0.22
N LEU A 6 -8.51 -4.69 -0.49
CA LEU A 6 -7.60 -3.62 -0.10
C LEU A 6 -7.97 -3.02 1.24
N GLN A 7 -9.26 -2.78 1.44
CA GLN A 7 -9.78 -2.29 2.71
C GLN A 7 -9.51 -3.28 3.85
N ASP A 8 -9.76 -4.58 3.61
CA ASP A 8 -9.53 -5.64 4.60
C ASP A 8 -8.06 -5.71 5.04
N VAL A 9 -7.11 -5.56 4.12
CA VAL A 9 -5.68 -5.50 4.44
C VAL A 9 -5.40 -4.31 5.33
N PHE A 10 -5.80 -3.10 4.94
CA PHE A 10 -5.53 -1.91 5.76
C PHE A 10 -6.21 -1.98 7.13
N ASP A 11 -7.41 -2.58 7.23
CA ASP A 11 -8.10 -2.80 8.50
C ASP A 11 -7.34 -3.78 9.41
N TYR A 12 -6.82 -4.89 8.85
CA TYR A 12 -5.99 -5.85 9.58
C TYR A 12 -4.75 -5.20 10.22
N TYR A 13 -4.12 -4.25 9.54
CA TYR A 13 -2.97 -3.49 10.05
C TYR A 13 -3.35 -2.28 10.93
N GLY A 14 -4.65 -2.05 11.21
CA GLY A 14 -5.11 -0.88 11.97
C GLY A 14 -4.96 0.45 11.23
N LEU A 15 -4.76 0.42 9.91
CA LEU A 15 -4.55 1.56 9.02
C LEU A 15 -5.84 1.96 8.27
N GLN A 16 -7.00 1.56 8.78
CA GLN A 16 -8.30 1.96 8.24
C GLN A 16 -8.45 3.49 8.03
N PRO A 17 -7.98 4.38 8.94
CA PRO A 17 -8.02 5.82 8.72
C PRO A 17 -7.20 6.28 7.51
N LEU A 18 -6.03 5.67 7.30
CA LEU A 18 -5.14 5.96 6.17
C LEU A 18 -5.78 5.51 4.85
N TYR A 19 -6.39 4.32 4.84
CA TYR A 19 -7.14 3.82 3.70
C TYR A 19 -8.25 4.81 3.30
N HIS A 20 -9.07 5.26 4.24
CA HIS A 20 -10.13 6.23 3.95
C HIS A 20 -9.60 7.59 3.48
N LYS A 21 -8.46 8.03 4.01
CA LYS A 21 -7.80 9.27 3.58
C LYS A 21 -7.36 9.22 2.12
N PHE A 22 -6.90 8.06 1.65
CA PHE A 22 -6.26 7.90 0.33
C PHE A 22 -7.05 7.05 -0.67
N GLU A 23 -8.18 6.48 -0.29
CA GLU A 23 -8.98 5.55 -1.12
C GLU A 23 -9.23 6.09 -2.53
N TYR A 24 -9.67 7.34 -2.63
CA TYR A 24 -9.93 7.97 -3.91
C TYR A 24 -8.65 8.10 -4.74
N SER A 25 -7.55 8.53 -4.13
CA SER A 25 -6.26 8.70 -4.79
C SER A 25 -5.68 7.37 -5.26
N PHE A 26 -5.81 6.30 -4.47
CA PHE A 26 -5.44 4.94 -4.85
C PHE A 26 -6.19 4.47 -6.10
N LYS A 27 -7.51 4.72 -6.14
CA LYS A 27 -8.35 4.38 -7.30
C LYS A 27 -7.99 5.21 -8.53
N ALA A 28 -7.82 6.52 -8.38
CA ALA A 28 -7.51 7.44 -9.47
C ALA A 28 -6.15 7.15 -10.12
N MET A 29 -5.13 6.82 -9.32
CA MET A 29 -3.80 6.47 -9.82
C MET A 29 -3.69 5.02 -10.29
N GLY A 30 -4.65 4.16 -9.95
CA GLY A 30 -4.54 2.72 -10.20
C GLY A 30 -3.35 2.08 -9.50
N LEU A 31 -2.93 2.62 -8.33
CA LEU A 31 -1.68 2.24 -7.65
C LEU A 31 -1.57 0.74 -7.39
N PHE A 32 -2.71 0.11 -7.05
CA PHE A 32 -2.81 -1.32 -6.73
C PHE A 32 -3.44 -2.15 -7.85
N GLN A 33 -3.45 -1.63 -9.08
CA GLN A 33 -3.86 -2.41 -10.25
C GLN A 33 -2.75 -3.41 -10.60
N SER A 34 -3.16 -4.66 -10.83
CA SER A 34 -2.28 -5.74 -11.29
C SER A 34 -1.08 -6.05 -10.39
N ILE A 35 -1.18 -5.78 -9.08
CA ILE A 35 -0.21 -6.27 -8.10
C ILE A 35 -0.68 -7.58 -7.44
N PRO A 36 0.25 -8.44 -7.00
CA PRO A 36 -0.07 -9.60 -6.17
C PRO A 36 -0.74 -9.18 -4.85
N HIS A 37 -1.62 -10.01 -4.32
CA HIS A 37 -2.32 -9.70 -3.06
C HIS A 37 -1.36 -9.55 -1.87
N HIS A 38 -0.37 -10.44 -1.76
CA HIS A 38 0.62 -10.41 -0.69
C HIS A 38 1.51 -9.16 -0.73
N MET A 39 1.64 -8.48 -1.88
CA MET A 39 2.60 -7.37 -2.02
C MET A 39 2.28 -6.18 -1.11
N ILE A 40 1.00 -5.94 -0.80
CA ILE A 40 0.64 -4.88 0.14
C ILE A 40 0.90 -5.33 1.58
N GLU A 41 0.58 -6.58 1.91
CA GLU A 41 0.86 -7.17 3.22
C GLU A 41 2.36 -7.12 3.50
N ASP A 42 3.19 -7.58 2.56
CA ASP A 42 4.65 -7.53 2.66
C ASP A 42 5.19 -6.10 2.78
N PHE A 43 4.59 -5.14 2.07
CA PHE A 43 4.92 -3.72 2.20
C PHE A 43 4.61 -3.21 3.62
N LEU A 44 3.41 -3.50 4.14
CA LEU A 44 2.99 -3.07 5.47
C LEU A 44 3.74 -3.81 6.60
N ASP A 45 4.22 -5.03 6.35
CA ASP A 45 5.12 -5.75 7.25
C ASP A 45 6.54 -5.15 7.25
N THR A 46 6.99 -4.64 6.10
CA THR A 46 8.33 -4.04 5.95
C THR A 46 8.41 -2.65 6.58
N TYR A 47 7.35 -1.85 6.49
CA TYR A 47 7.31 -0.48 7.00
C TYR A 47 6.40 -0.39 8.24
N SER A 48 6.95 0.07 9.38
CA SER A 48 6.19 0.16 10.63
C SER A 48 4.94 1.06 10.52
N CYS A 49 3.85 0.69 11.20
CA CYS A 49 2.61 1.47 11.19
C CYS A 49 2.79 2.94 11.67
N GLU A 50 3.71 3.18 12.61
CA GLU A 50 4.07 4.53 13.09
C GLU A 50 4.63 5.43 11.97
N THR A 51 5.13 4.83 10.89
CA THR A 51 5.61 5.57 9.72
C THR A 51 4.45 6.22 8.97
N PHE A 52 3.25 5.62 8.95
CA PHE A 52 2.18 6.06 8.06
C PHE A 52 1.29 7.19 8.61
N ASP A 53 1.27 7.43 9.92
CA ASP A 53 0.44 8.49 10.52
C ASP A 53 0.85 9.90 10.08
N THR A 54 2.12 10.07 9.68
CA THR A 54 2.68 11.37 9.28
C THR A 54 2.78 11.55 7.76
N PHE A 55 2.44 10.52 6.98
CA PHE A 55 2.71 10.50 5.55
C PHE A 55 1.68 11.30 4.74
N SER A 56 2.22 12.02 3.76
CA SER A 56 1.49 12.47 2.58
C SER A 56 1.20 11.28 1.65
N PHE A 57 0.26 11.49 0.73
CA PHE A 57 -0.06 10.46 -0.26
C PHE A 57 1.12 10.18 -1.19
N GLU A 58 1.87 11.22 -1.55
CA GLU A 58 3.06 11.16 -2.39
C GLU A 58 4.18 10.35 -1.75
N GLU A 59 4.43 10.53 -0.45
CA GLU A 59 5.42 9.75 0.30
C GLU A 59 5.04 8.27 0.37
N PHE A 60 3.75 7.98 0.59
CA PHE A 60 3.24 6.60 0.55
C PHE A 60 3.47 5.99 -0.83
N CYS A 61 3.11 6.69 -1.90
CA CYS A 61 3.28 6.20 -3.27
C CYS A 61 4.75 5.97 -3.60
N PHE A 62 5.62 6.87 -3.17
CA PHE A 62 7.06 6.75 -3.38
C PHE A 62 7.61 5.47 -2.72
N LEU A 63 7.33 5.24 -1.44
CA LEU A 63 7.79 4.03 -0.75
C LEU A 63 7.20 2.75 -1.36
N PHE A 64 5.92 2.76 -1.70
CA PHE A 64 5.28 1.57 -2.26
C PHE A 64 5.86 1.21 -3.64
N LEU A 65 6.13 2.20 -4.49
CA LEU A 65 6.73 1.98 -5.81
C LEU A 65 8.20 1.54 -5.71
N ASP A 66 8.96 2.11 -4.77
CA ASP A 66 10.35 1.71 -4.47
C ASP A 66 10.40 0.25 -3.99
N PHE A 67 9.56 -0.11 -3.03
CA PHE A 67 9.40 -1.48 -2.55
C PHE A 67 9.02 -2.45 -3.67
N LYS A 68 8.03 -2.09 -4.47
CA LYS A 68 7.59 -2.90 -5.62
C LYS A 68 8.74 -3.15 -6.60
N HIS A 69 9.53 -2.12 -6.90
CA HIS A 69 10.69 -2.27 -7.80
C HIS A 69 11.74 -3.22 -7.20
N TYR A 70 12.05 -3.06 -5.91
CA TYR A 70 13.00 -3.92 -5.20
C TYR A 70 12.58 -5.40 -5.24
N VAL A 71 11.32 -5.71 -4.92
CA VAL A 71 10.80 -7.09 -4.91
C VAL A 71 10.78 -7.71 -6.31
N GLN A 72 10.51 -6.91 -7.34
CA GLN A 72 10.52 -7.37 -8.74
C GLN A 72 11.93 -7.67 -9.25
N ASP A 73 12.91 -6.87 -8.85
CA ASP A 73 14.31 -7.08 -9.23
C ASP A 73 14.92 -8.31 -8.53
N ASP A 74 14.55 -8.57 -7.27
CA ASP A 74 15.05 -9.75 -6.52
C ASP A 74 14.44 -11.08 -7.01
N SER A 75 13.39 -11.01 -7.83
CA SER A 75 12.70 -12.17 -8.44
C SER A 75 13.22 -12.52 -9.84
N SER A 76 14.21 -11.78 -10.36
CA SER A 76 14.76 -11.89 -11.73
C SER A 76 16.15 -12.52 -11.76
#